data_AF-A9B681-F1
#
_entry.id   AF-A9B681-F1
#
_cell.length_a   1.000
_cell.length_b   1.000
_cell.length_c   1.000
_cell.angle_alpha   90.00
_cell.angle_beta   90.00
_cell.angle_gamma   90.00
#
_symmetry.space_group_name_H-M   'P 1'
#
loop_
_entity.id
_entity.type
_entity.pdbx_description
1 polymer ?
#
loop_
_entity_poly.entity_id
_entity_poly.type
_entity_poly.pdbx_seq_one_letter_code
_entity_poly.pdbx_strand_id
1 'polypeptide(L)'
;MYCPNCYIKFPSGETRCPKCGGPGVPRNTQSPKSQVNSVRRTTVPLNGKQRWSLFLSSLFGLLLLAIPNIIIFGILLPMQFNWLVFTLGIGVIIIGIYKISSLHELIDGNSYIKSFQLIRVDRVQNSRTYYFGFFKDLGCVTIDAEMFDNAKLGAIYQIQYSPRSKIVWSMKIEDEKPANIISDIKPNHQENISDKQRKITFIQRKELLFMLMRHSILVSLYPIYVIFNPALALSDLNVFIIIIYIFIFYNLGMIVLALLDLISNTNELDNDRLIRVEFTYGRRGKRFYAIFEGNNRLNINEQQYIDLVENQIYQITYSRWTRKLWEAQLLDS
;
A
#
# COMPACT_ATOMS: atom_id res chain seq x y z
N MET A 1 -29.91 -3.57 42.87
CA MET A 1 -28.46 -3.72 42.60
C MET A 1 -28.15 -3.48 41.12
N TYR A 2 -26.88 -3.47 40.75
CA TYR A 2 -26.43 -3.38 39.36
C TYR A 2 -25.58 -4.59 38.99
N CYS A 3 -25.79 -5.17 37.80
CA CYS A 3 -24.95 -6.26 37.32
C CYS A 3 -23.77 -5.68 36.52
N PRO A 4 -22.50 -5.88 36.92
CA PRO A 4 -21.36 -5.35 36.19
C PRO A 4 -21.15 -6.03 34.83
N ASN A 5 -21.66 -7.25 34.66
CA ASN A 5 -21.49 -8.02 33.42
C ASN A 5 -22.57 -7.69 32.38
N CYS A 6 -23.79 -7.46 32.84
CA CYS A 6 -24.96 -7.28 31.98
C CYS A 6 -25.48 -5.84 31.95
N TYR A 7 -24.89 -4.95 32.77
CA TYR A 7 -25.19 -3.52 32.86
C TYR A 7 -26.67 -3.17 33.12
N ILE A 8 -27.45 -4.12 33.66
CA ILE A 8 -28.87 -3.95 34.01
C ILE A 8 -29.07 -3.69 35.51
N LYS A 9 -30.08 -2.89 35.82
CA LYS A 9 -30.54 -2.62 37.19
C LYS A 9 -31.61 -3.65 37.56
N PHE A 10 -31.51 -4.23 38.75
CA PHE A 10 -32.47 -5.20 39.25
C PHE A 10 -32.77 -4.96 40.75
N PRO A 11 -33.84 -5.53 41.32
CA PRO A 11 -34.31 -5.25 42.67
C PRO A 11 -33.22 -5.47 43.74
N SER A 12 -33.26 -4.72 44.83
CA SER A 12 -32.23 -4.74 45.87
C SER A 12 -32.24 -6.00 46.75
N GLY A 13 -33.28 -6.84 46.66
CA GLY A 13 -33.41 -8.10 47.40
C GLY A 13 -32.85 -9.32 46.67
N GLU A 14 -32.46 -9.20 45.40
CA GLU A 14 -31.86 -10.28 44.62
C GLU A 14 -30.33 -10.17 44.68
N THR A 15 -29.65 -11.27 45.03
CA THR A 15 -28.17 -11.32 45.11
C THR A 15 -27.51 -11.62 43.76
N ARG A 16 -28.27 -12.14 42.80
CA ARG A 16 -27.78 -12.54 41.46
C ARG A 16 -28.63 -11.92 40.35
N CYS A 17 -27.96 -11.58 39.26
CA CYS A 17 -28.58 -11.01 38.08
C CYS A 17 -29.53 -12.05 37.42
N PRO A 18 -30.80 -11.70 37.17
CA PRO A 18 -31.77 -12.63 36.56
C PRO A 18 -31.41 -13.02 35.12
N LYS A 19 -30.58 -12.21 34.44
CA LYS A 19 -30.19 -12.43 33.04
C LYS A 19 -28.96 -13.32 32.88
N CYS A 20 -28.01 -13.25 33.81
CA CYS A 20 -26.69 -13.89 33.64
C CYS A 20 -26.13 -14.54 34.91
N GLY A 21 -26.90 -14.58 36.00
CA GLY A 21 -26.50 -15.22 37.26
C GLY A 21 -25.36 -14.54 38.04
N GLY A 22 -24.75 -13.49 37.49
CA GLY A 22 -23.61 -12.79 38.10
C GLY A 22 -23.99 -11.98 39.36
N PRO A 23 -23.02 -11.69 40.25
CA PRO A 23 -23.28 -11.01 41.52
C PRO A 23 -23.75 -9.57 41.32
N GLY A 24 -24.74 -9.15 42.12
CA GLY A 24 -25.21 -7.77 42.18
C GLY A 24 -24.31 -6.90 43.04
N VAL A 25 -23.93 -5.72 42.53
CA VAL A 25 -23.10 -4.76 43.28
C VAL A 25 -23.95 -3.52 43.62
N PRO A 26 -23.86 -2.97 44.84
CA PRO A 26 -24.56 -1.73 45.19
C PRO A 26 -24.03 -0.54 44.37
N ARG A 27 -24.94 0.38 44.01
CA ARG A 27 -24.67 1.48 43.07
C ARG A 27 -23.56 2.44 43.52
N ASN A 28 -23.23 2.43 44.82
CA ASN A 28 -22.23 3.30 45.42
C ASN A 28 -20.81 2.72 45.37
N THR A 29 -20.63 1.47 44.97
CA THR A 29 -19.32 0.89 44.62
C THR A 29 -18.99 1.18 43.16
N GLN A 30 -19.13 2.45 42.77
CA GLN A 30 -18.53 2.93 41.53
C GLN A 30 -17.02 2.84 41.70
N SER A 31 -16.43 1.75 41.20
CA SER A 31 -15.05 1.76 40.72
C SER A 31 -14.84 3.09 39.99
N PRO A 32 -13.73 3.82 40.25
CA PRO A 32 -13.46 5.08 39.56
C PRO A 32 -13.66 4.83 38.09
N LYS A 33 -14.57 5.60 37.48
CA LYS A 33 -14.80 5.60 36.04
C LYS A 33 -13.41 5.65 35.42
N SER A 34 -13.00 4.55 34.78
CA SER A 34 -11.83 4.57 33.93
C SER A 34 -12.01 5.78 33.03
N GLN A 35 -11.12 6.76 33.18
CA GLN A 35 -10.98 7.90 32.29
C GLN A 35 -10.50 7.36 30.93
N VAL A 36 -11.33 6.56 30.27
CA VAL A 36 -11.27 6.30 28.83
C VAL A 36 -11.85 7.56 28.22
N ASN A 37 -10.99 8.57 28.10
CA ASN A 37 -11.05 9.74 27.23
C ASN A 37 -10.05 10.79 27.76
N SER A 38 -8.80 10.39 28.04
CA SER A 38 -7.73 11.32 27.74
C SER A 38 -7.61 11.33 26.22
N VAL A 39 -7.76 12.51 25.62
CA VAL A 39 -7.37 12.76 24.24
C VAL A 39 -5.86 12.49 24.19
N ARG A 40 -5.51 11.21 24.02
CA ARG A 40 -4.13 10.72 23.93
C ARG A 40 -3.54 11.51 22.77
N ARG A 41 -2.52 12.34 23.02
CA ARG A 41 -1.83 13.09 21.96
C ARG A 41 -1.52 12.11 20.82
N THR A 42 -2.26 12.23 19.73
CA THR A 42 -2.12 11.38 18.54
C THR A 42 -0.86 11.72 17.76
N THR A 43 -0.14 12.76 18.19
CA THR A 43 1.09 13.25 17.58
C THR A 43 2.19 13.43 18.61
N VAL A 44 3.38 12.91 18.31
CA VAL A 44 4.60 13.07 19.10
C VAL A 44 5.67 13.72 18.25
N PRO A 45 6.41 14.73 18.76
CA PRO A 45 7.46 15.38 18.00
C PRO A 45 8.55 14.38 17.60
N LEU A 46 9.03 14.50 16.37
CA LEU A 46 10.12 13.69 15.86
C LEU A 46 11.42 13.99 16.63
N ASN A 47 12.14 12.94 17.03
CA ASN A 47 13.48 13.05 17.61
C ASN A 47 14.49 13.53 16.55
N GLY A 48 15.60 14.15 16.97
CA GLY A 48 16.67 14.64 16.09
C GLY A 48 17.20 13.58 15.12
N LYS A 49 17.38 12.33 15.57
CA LYS A 49 17.77 11.20 14.70
C LYS A 49 16.74 10.93 13.59
N GLN A 50 15.46 10.99 13.91
CA GLN A 50 14.36 10.76 12.96
C GLN A 50 14.26 11.92 11.95
N ARG A 51 14.38 13.17 12.43
CA ARG A 51 14.44 14.35 11.57
C ARG A 51 15.63 14.31 10.61
N TRP A 52 16.81 13.90 11.09
CA TRP A 52 18.00 13.78 10.25
C TRP A 52 17.85 12.73 9.15
N SER A 53 17.24 11.57 9.46
CA SER A 53 16.94 10.54 8.47
C SER A 53 15.98 11.06 7.38
N LEU A 54 14.90 11.74 7.78
CA LEU A 54 13.96 12.37 6.85
C LEU A 54 14.62 13.48 6.02
N PHE A 55 15.51 14.26 6.62
CA PHE A 55 16.29 15.29 5.92
C PHE A 55 17.19 14.69 4.85
N LEU A 56 17.96 13.65 5.16
CA LEU A 56 18.81 12.96 4.18
C LEU A 56 18.00 12.36 3.03
N SER A 57 16.87 11.72 3.33
CA SER A 57 15.95 11.19 2.31
C SER A 57 15.41 12.30 1.40
N SER A 58 15.02 13.43 1.99
CA SER A 58 14.51 14.58 1.25
C SER A 58 15.59 15.26 0.42
N LEU A 59 16.79 15.43 0.96
CA LEU A 59 17.94 16.02 0.28
C LEU A 59 18.33 15.20 -0.96
N PHE A 60 18.32 13.87 -0.86
CA PHE A 60 18.61 13.01 -2.00
C PHE A 60 17.54 13.16 -3.09
N GLY A 61 16.25 13.21 -2.72
CA GLY A 61 15.16 13.50 -3.65
C GLY A 61 15.29 14.86 -4.34
N LEU A 62 15.66 15.89 -3.58
CA LEU A 62 15.91 17.24 -4.10
C LEU A 62 17.13 17.30 -5.03
N LEU A 63 18.23 16.63 -4.69
CA LEU A 63 19.42 16.55 -5.55
C LEU A 63 19.11 15.85 -6.88
N LEU A 64 18.33 14.76 -6.83
CA LEU A 64 17.94 14.01 -8.02
C LEU A 64 17.02 14.83 -8.93
N LEU A 65 16.23 15.75 -8.38
CA LEU A 65 15.50 16.77 -9.15
C LEU A 65 16.42 17.90 -9.63
N ALA A 66 17.35 18.38 -8.81
CA ALA A 66 18.17 19.54 -9.11
C ALA A 66 19.18 19.27 -10.23
N ILE A 67 19.84 18.11 -10.25
CA ILE A 67 20.91 17.81 -11.23
C ILE A 67 20.40 17.85 -12.68
N PRO A 68 19.31 17.16 -13.07
CA PRO A 68 18.77 17.25 -14.42
C PRO A 68 18.34 18.66 -14.77
N ASN A 69 17.76 19.40 -13.81
CA ASN A 69 17.39 20.78 -14.04
C ASN A 69 18.62 21.67 -14.25
N ILE A 70 19.69 21.56 -13.46
CA ILE A 70 20.92 22.33 -13.70
C ILE A 70 21.51 22.02 -15.08
N ILE A 71 21.44 20.76 -15.54
CA ILE A 71 21.88 20.38 -16.89
C ILE A 71 20.98 21.04 -17.96
N ILE A 72 19.66 20.94 -17.82
CA ILE A 72 18.70 21.51 -18.77
C ILE A 72 18.81 23.04 -18.79
N PHE A 73 18.78 23.68 -17.63
CA PHE A 73 18.79 25.14 -17.48
C PHE A 73 20.17 25.76 -17.68
N GLY A 74 21.25 25.05 -17.34
CA GLY A 74 22.61 25.54 -17.45
C GLY A 74 23.24 25.35 -18.84
N ILE A 75 22.91 24.24 -19.52
CA ILE A 75 23.56 23.88 -20.80
C ILE A 75 22.67 24.22 -22.01
N LEU A 76 21.36 23.95 -21.95
CA LEU A 76 20.48 24.11 -23.13
C LEU A 76 19.93 25.53 -23.27
N LEU A 77 19.73 26.20 -22.16
CA LEU A 77 19.07 27.50 -22.08
C LEU A 77 19.85 28.70 -22.66
N PRO A 78 21.21 28.77 -22.58
CA PRO A 78 21.94 29.85 -23.24
C PRO A 78 21.95 29.75 -24.77
N MET A 79 21.53 28.62 -25.37
CA MET A 79 21.46 28.50 -26.84
C MET A 79 20.16 29.06 -27.43
N GLN A 80 19.00 28.85 -26.79
CA GLN A 80 17.71 29.44 -27.18
C GLN A 80 16.75 29.46 -25.97
N PHE A 81 16.62 30.62 -25.30
CA PHE A 81 15.71 30.76 -24.15
C PHE A 81 14.26 30.55 -24.60
N ASN A 82 13.64 29.46 -24.16
CA ASN A 82 12.23 29.17 -24.41
C ASN A 82 11.43 29.24 -23.10
N TRP A 83 10.56 30.24 -22.98
CA TRP A 83 9.69 30.45 -21.81
C TRP A 83 8.85 29.22 -21.46
N LEU A 84 8.43 28.44 -22.46
CA LEU A 84 7.63 27.22 -22.25
C LEU A 84 8.46 26.09 -21.59
N VAL A 85 9.72 25.94 -21.99
CA VAL A 85 10.63 24.96 -21.36
C VAL A 85 10.95 25.37 -19.92
N PHE A 86 11.13 26.67 -19.70
CA PHE A 86 11.37 27.23 -18.37
C PHE A 86 10.19 26.96 -17.41
N THR A 87 8.95 27.25 -17.83
CA THR A 87 7.76 27.01 -17.00
C THR A 87 7.49 25.53 -16.78
N LEU A 88 7.70 24.68 -17.78
CA LEU A 88 7.61 23.23 -17.61
C LEU A 88 8.63 22.70 -16.61
N GLY A 89 9.88 23.17 -16.68
CA GLY A 89 10.91 22.76 -15.73
C GLY A 89 10.58 23.18 -14.29
N ILE A 90 10.11 24.41 -14.08
CA ILE A 90 9.61 24.85 -12.77
C ILE A 90 8.42 23.99 -12.32
N GLY A 91 7.47 23.71 -13.21
CA GLY A 91 6.34 22.84 -12.92
C GLY A 91 6.76 21.44 -12.46
N VAL A 92 7.74 20.83 -13.14
CA VAL A 92 8.33 19.55 -12.74
C VAL A 92 9.01 19.63 -11.38
N ILE A 93 9.72 20.73 -11.08
CA ILE A 93 10.34 20.95 -9.77
C ILE A 93 9.27 21.03 -8.68
N ILE A 94 8.23 21.85 -8.87
CA ILE A 94 7.14 22.01 -7.88
C ILE A 94 6.43 20.68 -7.63
N ILE A 95 6.06 19.96 -8.69
CA ILE A 95 5.43 18.63 -8.59
C ILE A 95 6.38 17.64 -7.91
N GLY A 96 7.67 17.68 -8.25
CA GLY A 96 8.71 16.86 -7.65
C GLY A 96 8.80 17.08 -6.14
N ILE A 97 8.94 18.34 -5.71
CA ILE A 97 8.98 18.75 -4.30
C ILE A 97 7.72 18.29 -3.57
N TYR A 98 6.54 18.52 -4.17
CA TYR A 98 5.26 18.12 -3.59
C TYR A 98 5.14 16.59 -3.40
N LYS A 99 5.78 15.80 -4.27
CA LYS A 99 5.81 14.34 -4.19
C LYS A 99 6.81 13.79 -3.18
N ILE A 100 7.74 14.59 -2.66
CA ILE A 100 8.68 14.13 -1.62
C ILE A 100 7.96 14.11 -0.27
N SER A 101 7.38 12.95 0.07
CA SER A 101 6.66 12.73 1.33
C SER A 101 7.50 13.02 2.57
N SER A 102 8.79 12.68 2.53
CA SER A 102 9.74 12.91 3.63
C SER A 102 9.92 14.40 3.96
N LEU A 103 9.82 15.29 2.96
CA LEU A 103 10.02 16.73 3.15
C LEU A 103 8.85 17.32 3.94
N HIS A 104 7.63 16.94 3.58
CA HIS A 104 6.45 17.36 4.31
C HIS A 104 6.46 16.88 5.75
N GLU A 105 6.86 15.63 6.01
CA GLU A 105 6.96 15.12 7.37
C GLU A 105 8.07 15.80 8.19
N LEU A 106 9.17 16.18 7.52
CA LEU A 106 10.23 16.96 8.16
C LEU A 106 9.72 18.35 8.58
N ILE A 107 8.95 19.01 7.71
CA ILE A 107 8.34 20.32 7.97
C ILE A 107 7.30 20.23 9.09
N ASP A 108 6.41 19.22 9.03
CA ASP A 108 5.39 18.98 10.04
C ASP A 108 6.01 18.65 11.41
N GLY A 109 7.19 18.01 11.41
CA GLY A 109 7.99 17.75 12.60
C GLY A 109 7.36 16.77 13.61
N ASN A 110 6.26 16.12 13.22
CA ASN A 110 5.41 15.30 14.06
C ASN A 110 5.27 13.88 13.50
N SER A 111 5.22 12.90 14.39
CA SER A 111 4.89 11.49 14.11
C SER A 111 3.54 11.15 14.71
N TYR A 112 2.82 10.20 14.12
CA TYR A 112 1.51 9.80 14.59
C TYR A 112 1.59 8.55 15.45
N ILE A 113 0.82 8.50 16.54
CA ILE A 113 0.70 7.33 17.39
C ILE A 113 -0.70 6.76 17.27
N LYS A 114 -0.80 5.51 16.81
CA LYS A 114 -2.06 4.78 16.74
C LYS A 114 -1.80 3.28 16.89
N SER A 115 -2.80 2.57 17.40
CA SER A 115 -2.72 1.13 17.63
C SER A 115 -3.25 0.36 16.43
N PHE A 116 -2.49 -0.62 15.97
CA PHE A 116 -2.86 -1.47 14.85
C PHE A 116 -2.46 -2.92 15.11
N GLN A 117 -3.25 -3.84 14.57
CA GLN A 117 -2.95 -5.26 14.64
C GLN A 117 -1.92 -5.64 13.58
N LEU A 118 -0.84 -6.31 13.97
CA LEU A 118 0.14 -6.83 13.02
C LEU A 118 -0.38 -8.13 12.39
N ILE A 119 -0.52 -8.17 11.07
CA ILE A 119 -1.04 -9.33 10.35
C ILE A 119 0.12 -10.18 9.82
N ARG A 120 1.12 -9.54 9.21
CA ARG A 120 2.24 -10.22 8.56
C ARG A 120 3.53 -9.40 8.67
N VAL A 121 4.67 -10.08 8.62
CA VAL A 121 5.98 -9.45 8.42
C VAL A 121 6.66 -10.10 7.22
N ASP A 122 7.45 -9.33 6.48
CA ASP A 122 8.23 -9.84 5.37
C ASP A 122 9.61 -9.16 5.28
N ARG A 123 10.58 -9.88 4.71
CA ARG A 123 11.96 -9.45 4.54
C ARG A 123 12.32 -9.56 3.07
N VAL A 124 12.72 -8.43 2.47
CA VAL A 124 13.20 -8.40 1.09
C VAL A 124 14.68 -8.10 1.06
N GLN A 125 15.44 -9.04 0.48
CA GLN A 125 16.86 -8.88 0.23
C GLN A 125 17.09 -8.52 -1.24
N ASN A 126 17.60 -7.30 -1.47
CA ASN A 126 18.06 -6.86 -2.78
C ASN A 126 19.55 -6.50 -2.65
N SER A 127 19.92 -5.21 -2.75
CA SER A 127 21.26 -4.74 -2.36
C SER A 127 21.41 -4.44 -0.86
N ARG A 128 20.29 -4.11 -0.21
CA ARG A 128 20.14 -3.96 1.23
C ARG A 128 18.92 -4.78 1.66
N THR A 129 18.95 -5.25 2.90
CA THR A 129 17.80 -5.93 3.51
C THR A 129 16.80 -4.89 3.98
N TYR A 130 15.55 -5.03 3.55
CA TYR A 130 14.43 -4.21 3.99
C TYR A 130 13.43 -5.09 4.73
N TYR A 131 12.90 -4.59 5.84
CA TYR A 131 11.90 -5.28 6.65
C TYR A 131 10.58 -4.53 6.58
N PHE A 132 9.49 -5.27 6.44
CA PHE A 132 8.16 -4.72 6.28
C PHE A 132 7.20 -5.36 7.27
N GLY A 133 6.36 -4.53 7.88
CA GLY A 133 5.21 -4.93 8.68
C GLY A 133 3.92 -4.61 7.94
N PHE A 134 3.00 -5.56 7.91
CA PHE A 134 1.66 -5.42 7.35
C PHE A 134 0.67 -5.34 8.49
N PHE A 135 0.12 -4.15 8.71
CA PHE A 135 -0.81 -3.90 9.80
C PHE A 135 -2.23 -3.72 9.28
N LYS A 136 -3.20 -4.21 10.05
CA LYS A 136 -4.63 -4.00 9.79
C LYS A 136 -4.91 -2.50 9.72
N ASP A 137 -5.62 -2.05 8.69
CA ASP A 137 -5.98 -0.65 8.38
C ASP A 137 -4.82 0.32 8.05
N LEU A 138 -3.60 0.07 8.50
CA LEU A 138 -2.43 0.91 8.18
C LEU A 138 -1.74 0.51 6.85
N GLY A 139 -1.85 -0.78 6.50
CA GLY A 139 -1.20 -1.39 5.35
C GLY A 139 0.28 -1.72 5.61
N CYS A 140 1.05 -1.71 4.53
CA CYS A 140 2.46 -2.07 4.47
C CYS A 140 3.33 -0.86 4.85
N VAL A 141 4.07 -1.02 5.94
CA VAL A 141 5.00 -0.02 6.46
C VAL A 141 6.39 -0.64 6.62
N THR A 142 7.42 0.20 6.48
CA THR A 142 8.79 -0.21 6.71
C THR A 142 9.05 -0.25 8.22
N ILE A 143 9.64 -1.34 8.70
CA ILE A 143 10.04 -1.53 10.10
C ILE A 143 11.54 -1.78 10.18
N ASP A 144 12.13 -1.57 11.36
CA ASP A 144 13.55 -1.86 11.58
C ASP A 144 13.79 -3.37 11.82
N ALA A 145 15.04 -3.80 11.70
CA ALA A 145 15.44 -5.20 11.91
C ALA A 145 15.05 -5.72 13.30
N GLU A 146 15.34 -4.93 14.34
CA GLU A 146 14.99 -5.27 15.72
C GLU A 146 13.46 -5.40 15.92
N MET A 147 12.67 -4.58 15.20
CA MET A 147 11.22 -4.68 15.25
C MET A 147 10.73 -5.94 14.54
N PHE A 148 11.36 -6.31 13.43
CA PHE A 148 11.05 -7.54 12.71
C PHE A 148 11.34 -8.78 13.56
N ASP A 149 12.51 -8.83 14.21
CA ASP A 149 12.92 -9.98 15.03
C ASP A 149 12.03 -10.16 16.28
N ASN A 150 11.49 -9.06 16.82
CA ASN A 150 10.60 -9.05 17.99
C ASN A 150 9.10 -9.03 17.64
N ALA A 151 8.74 -9.18 16.37
CA ALA A 151 7.36 -9.12 15.92
C ALA A 151 6.57 -10.39 16.28
N LYS A 152 5.42 -10.21 16.92
CA LYS A 152 4.43 -11.26 17.20
C LYS A 152 3.22 -11.05 16.29
N LEU A 153 3.00 -12.00 15.37
CA LEU A 153 1.84 -11.96 14.46
C LEU A 153 0.52 -12.03 15.25
N GLY A 154 -0.47 -11.26 14.82
CA GLY A 154 -1.79 -11.16 15.44
C GLY A 154 -1.88 -10.20 16.64
N ALA A 155 -0.75 -9.76 17.21
CA ALA A 155 -0.72 -8.85 18.35
C ALA A 155 -1.08 -7.40 17.97
N ILE A 156 -1.60 -6.63 18.94
CA ILE A 156 -1.91 -5.21 18.78
C ILE A 156 -0.71 -4.39 19.24
N TYR A 157 -0.15 -3.61 18.33
CA TYR A 157 0.97 -2.72 18.58
C TYR A 157 0.48 -1.28 18.63
N GLN A 158 0.92 -0.53 19.63
CA GLN A 158 0.94 0.92 19.59
C GLN A 158 2.15 1.35 18.73
N ILE A 159 1.86 1.95 17.58
CA ILE A 159 2.87 2.28 16.57
C ILE A 159 3.04 3.79 16.50
N GLN A 160 4.28 4.26 16.65
CA GLN A 160 4.68 5.60 16.25
C GLN A 160 5.16 5.54 14.80
N TYR A 161 4.47 6.21 13.89
CA TYR A 161 4.77 6.13 12.46
C TYR A 161 4.60 7.47 11.74
N SER A 162 5.21 7.50 10.56
CA SER A 162 5.12 8.59 9.60
C SER A 162 4.06 8.26 8.53
N PRO A 163 2.96 9.03 8.40
CA PRO A 163 1.82 8.63 7.57
C PRO A 163 2.09 8.68 6.06
N ARG A 164 2.94 9.60 5.59
CA ARG A 164 3.25 9.81 4.17
C ARG A 164 4.44 8.97 3.71
N SER A 165 5.49 8.84 4.53
CA SER A 165 6.65 8.01 4.22
C SER A 165 6.45 6.53 4.59
N LYS A 166 5.41 6.20 5.35
CA LYS A 166 5.07 4.83 5.78
C LYS A 166 6.22 4.13 6.52
N ILE A 167 6.93 4.90 7.34
CA ILE A 167 8.03 4.41 8.21
C ILE A 167 7.51 4.28 9.64
N VAL A 168 7.75 3.14 10.26
CA VAL A 168 7.54 2.94 11.70
C VAL A 168 8.80 3.34 12.45
N TRP A 169 8.64 4.22 13.42
CA TRP A 169 9.73 4.73 14.24
C TRP A 169 9.86 4.01 15.58
N SER A 170 8.75 3.54 16.13
CA SER A 170 8.74 2.67 17.30
C SER A 170 7.46 1.84 17.32
N MET A 171 7.57 0.61 17.81
CA MET A 171 6.42 -0.26 18.08
C MET A 171 6.49 -0.78 19.51
N LYS A 172 5.36 -0.70 20.23
CA LYS A 172 5.22 -1.28 21.57
C LYS A 172 3.99 -2.15 21.60
N ILE A 173 4.11 -3.35 22.14
CA ILE A 173 2.96 -4.25 22.30
C ILE A 173 2.02 -3.62 23.34
N GLU A 174 0.76 -3.42 22.96
CA GLU A 174 -0.27 -2.88 23.85
C GLU A 174 -1.08 -4.03 24.49
N ASP A 175 -1.40 -5.06 23.70
CA ASP A 175 -2.06 -6.27 24.19
C ASP A 175 -1.40 -7.50 23.57
N GLU A 176 -0.98 -8.44 24.43
CA GLU A 176 -0.45 -9.75 24.03
C GLU A 176 -1.53 -10.78 23.73
N LYS A 177 -2.82 -10.41 23.74
CA LYS A 177 -3.87 -11.38 23.41
C LYS A 177 -3.57 -11.93 22.02
N PRO A 178 -3.26 -13.23 21.89
CA PRO A 178 -3.16 -13.84 20.59
C PRO A 178 -4.56 -13.71 20.00
N ALA A 179 -4.70 -12.85 19.00
CA ALA A 179 -5.88 -12.93 18.16
C ALA A 179 -5.89 -14.37 17.65
N ASN A 180 -6.98 -15.10 17.86
CA ASN A 180 -7.21 -16.35 17.17
C ASN A 180 -6.95 -16.07 15.69
N ILE A 181 -5.81 -16.57 15.21
CA ILE A 181 -5.39 -16.46 13.83
C ILE A 181 -6.42 -17.30 13.07
N ILE A 182 -7.23 -16.63 12.25
CA ILE A 182 -8.16 -17.22 11.28
C ILE A 182 -9.37 -17.93 11.93
N SER A 183 -10.46 -17.19 12.15
CA SER A 183 -11.82 -17.81 12.23
C SER A 183 -12.94 -16.83 11.92
N ASP A 184 -12.69 -15.51 11.97
CA ASP A 184 -13.69 -14.49 11.60
C ASP A 184 -13.46 -13.88 10.21
N ILE A 185 -12.95 -14.66 9.25
CA ILE A 185 -13.26 -14.35 7.84
C ILE A 185 -14.71 -14.80 7.66
N LYS A 186 -15.65 -13.89 7.91
CA LYS A 186 -17.06 -14.14 7.59
C LYS A 186 -17.13 -14.57 6.12
N PRO A 187 -17.68 -15.75 5.80
CA PRO A 187 -18.09 -16.05 4.43
C PRO A 187 -19.20 -15.06 4.09
N ASN A 188 -18.83 -13.97 3.43
CA ASN A 188 -19.78 -12.94 3.07
C ASN A 188 -20.54 -13.46 1.84
N HIS A 189 -21.79 -13.84 2.08
CA HIS A 189 -22.89 -14.00 1.11
C HIS A 189 -22.53 -14.68 -0.22
N GLN A 190 -22.66 -16.02 -0.26
CA GLN A 190 -23.01 -16.73 -1.48
C GLN A 190 -24.40 -16.26 -1.96
N GLU A 191 -24.46 -15.25 -2.83
CA GLU A 191 -25.63 -15.00 -3.66
C GLU A 191 -25.23 -15.07 -5.14
N ASN A 192 -25.47 -16.23 -5.76
CA ASN A 192 -25.58 -16.43 -7.21
C ASN A 192 -24.59 -15.64 -8.09
N ILE A 193 -23.31 -15.92 -7.88
CA ILE A 193 -22.20 -15.22 -8.53
C ILE A 193 -21.78 -15.86 -9.88
N SER A 194 -22.11 -17.15 -10.11
CA SER A 194 -21.51 -17.96 -11.19
C SER A 194 -21.72 -17.39 -12.61
N ASP A 195 -22.85 -16.71 -12.87
CA ASP A 195 -23.17 -16.22 -14.21
C ASP A 195 -22.87 -14.71 -14.38
N LYS A 196 -22.67 -13.97 -13.28
CA LYS A 196 -22.48 -12.51 -13.30
C LYS A 196 -21.00 -12.10 -13.28
N GLN A 197 -20.07 -12.98 -12.90
CA GLN A 197 -18.64 -12.67 -12.71
C GLN A 197 -17.75 -12.78 -13.97
N ARG A 198 -18.23 -13.37 -15.08
CA ARG A 198 -17.41 -13.48 -16.31
C ARG A 198 -17.16 -12.15 -17.01
N LYS A 199 -18.00 -11.13 -16.76
CA LYS A 199 -17.85 -9.80 -17.36
C LYS A 199 -17.06 -8.88 -16.45
N ILE A 200 -16.17 -8.09 -17.06
CA ILE A 200 -15.35 -7.11 -16.34
C ILE A 200 -16.27 -6.06 -15.69
N THR A 201 -16.14 -5.88 -14.37
CA THR A 201 -16.93 -4.90 -13.62
C THR A 201 -16.49 -3.46 -13.93
N PHE A 202 -17.34 -2.48 -13.63
CA PHE A 202 -17.00 -1.07 -13.85
C PHE A 202 -15.71 -0.64 -13.13
N ILE A 203 -15.50 -1.14 -11.91
CA ILE A 203 -14.31 -0.85 -11.11
C ILE A 203 -13.06 -1.41 -11.80
N GLN A 204 -13.12 -2.65 -12.29
CA GLN A 204 -12.04 -3.29 -13.03
C GLN A 204 -11.73 -2.53 -14.33
N ARG A 205 -12.76 -2.11 -15.09
CA ARG A 205 -12.61 -1.28 -16.31
C ARG A 205 -11.94 0.05 -16.01
N LYS A 206 -12.34 0.74 -14.94
CA LYS A 206 -11.74 2.01 -14.52
C LYS A 206 -10.25 1.84 -14.25
N GLU A 207 -9.86 0.73 -13.63
CA GLU A 207 -8.45 0.49 -13.33
C GLU A 207 -7.64 0.14 -14.59
N LEU A 208 -8.18 -0.67 -15.51
CA LEU A 208 -7.58 -0.90 -16.82
C LEU A 208 -7.43 0.40 -17.62
N LEU A 209 -8.44 1.27 -17.59
CA LEU A 209 -8.41 2.56 -18.26
C LEU A 209 -7.37 3.50 -17.62
N PHE A 210 -7.19 3.44 -16.30
CA PHE A 210 -6.11 4.16 -15.62
C PHE A 210 -4.73 3.64 -16.04
N MET A 211 -4.55 2.32 -16.17
CA MET A 211 -3.31 1.75 -16.71
C MET A 211 -3.05 2.23 -18.15
N LEU A 212 -4.08 2.21 -19.00
CA LEU A 212 -4.02 2.72 -20.37
C LEU A 212 -3.60 4.19 -20.40
N MET A 213 -4.30 5.08 -19.68
CA MET A 213 -3.96 6.50 -19.64
C MET A 213 -2.54 6.73 -19.16
N ARG A 214 -2.11 6.05 -18.09
CA ARG A 214 -0.75 6.18 -17.56
C ARG A 214 0.30 5.84 -18.63
N HIS A 215 0.15 4.71 -19.31
CA HIS A 215 1.12 4.29 -20.32
C HIS A 215 1.03 5.13 -21.60
N SER A 216 -0.16 5.55 -22.01
CA SER A 216 -0.35 6.45 -23.16
C SER A 216 0.31 7.80 -22.95
N ILE A 217 0.19 8.41 -21.75
CA ILE A 217 0.89 9.65 -21.41
C ILE A 217 2.41 9.48 -21.54
N LEU A 218 2.95 8.36 -21.03
CA LEU A 218 4.39 8.09 -21.11
C LEU A 218 4.87 7.92 -22.56
N VAL A 219 4.09 7.27 -23.42
CA VAL A 219 4.40 7.13 -24.84
C VAL A 219 4.29 8.47 -25.57
N SER A 220 3.27 9.28 -25.28
CA SER A 220 3.06 10.57 -25.96
C SER A 220 4.08 11.65 -25.58
N LEU A 221 4.70 11.55 -24.40
CA LEU A 221 5.76 12.47 -24.00
C LEU A 221 7.02 12.36 -24.87
N TYR A 222 7.26 11.22 -25.52
CA TYR A 222 8.45 11.04 -26.36
C TYR A 222 8.42 11.82 -27.68
N PRO A 223 7.39 11.72 -28.54
CA PRO A 223 7.30 12.54 -29.75
C PRO A 223 7.41 14.04 -29.43
N ILE A 224 6.78 14.47 -28.33
CA ILE A 224 6.89 15.85 -27.83
C ILE A 224 8.35 16.18 -27.54
N TYR A 225 9.06 15.33 -26.79
CA TYR A 225 10.48 15.51 -26.49
C TYR A 225 11.36 15.59 -27.76
N VAL A 226 11.11 14.73 -28.76
CA VAL A 226 11.85 14.71 -30.04
C VAL A 226 11.60 15.99 -30.84
N ILE A 227 10.34 16.45 -30.93
CA ILE A 227 9.97 17.70 -31.63
C ILE A 227 10.73 18.90 -31.04
N PHE A 228 10.86 18.95 -29.71
CA PHE A 228 11.58 20.03 -29.04
C PHE A 228 13.11 19.89 -29.09
N ASN A 229 13.65 18.74 -29.49
CA ASN A 229 15.09 18.50 -29.56
C ASN A 229 15.49 17.80 -30.88
N PRO A 230 15.32 18.45 -32.04
CA PRO A 230 15.59 17.83 -33.33
C PRO A 230 17.06 17.41 -33.52
N ALA A 231 17.99 18.05 -32.81
CA ALA A 231 19.41 17.66 -32.81
C ALA A 231 19.65 16.24 -32.26
N LEU A 232 18.80 15.76 -31.34
CA LEU A 232 18.87 14.39 -30.81
C LEU A 232 18.35 13.35 -31.81
N ALA A 233 17.56 13.74 -32.81
CA ALA A 233 17.11 12.83 -33.86
C ALA A 233 18.21 12.58 -34.92
N LEU A 234 19.21 13.46 -34.98
CA LEU A 234 20.29 13.44 -35.98
C LEU A 234 21.62 12.90 -35.44
N SER A 235 21.80 12.79 -34.12
CA SER A 235 23.01 12.18 -33.55
C SER A 235 22.96 10.67 -33.73
N ASP A 236 24.06 10.07 -34.24
CA ASP A 236 24.27 8.63 -34.37
C ASP A 236 23.69 7.85 -33.18
N LEU A 237 23.05 6.71 -33.49
CA LEU A 237 22.39 5.73 -32.61
C LEU A 237 23.00 5.63 -31.20
N ASN A 238 22.70 6.64 -30.39
CA ASN A 238 23.26 6.74 -29.06
C ASN A 238 22.52 5.74 -28.18
N VAL A 239 23.24 5.12 -27.25
CA VAL A 239 22.67 4.17 -26.26
C VAL A 239 21.40 4.73 -25.61
N PHE A 240 21.32 6.05 -25.43
CA PHE A 240 20.15 6.75 -24.94
C PHE A 240 18.89 6.59 -25.82
N ILE A 241 19.01 6.71 -27.15
CA ILE A 241 17.90 6.53 -28.10
C ILE A 241 17.39 5.07 -28.03
N ILE A 242 18.29 4.10 -27.94
CA ILE A 242 17.93 2.69 -27.78
C ILE A 242 17.17 2.46 -26.48
N ILE A 243 17.65 3.01 -25.36
CA ILE A 243 16.95 2.92 -24.06
C ILE A 243 15.55 3.52 -24.15
N ILE A 244 15.39 4.65 -24.84
CA ILE A 244 14.08 5.27 -25.02
C ILE A 244 13.16 4.40 -25.89
N TYR A 245 13.65 3.85 -27.00
CA TYR A 245 12.84 2.94 -27.81
C TYR A 245 12.40 1.71 -27.02
N ILE A 246 13.30 1.07 -26.26
CA ILE A 246 12.95 -0.04 -25.36
C ILE A 246 11.87 0.39 -24.36
N PHE A 247 11.99 1.59 -23.79
CA PHE A 247 10.98 2.14 -22.90
C PHE A 247 9.63 2.34 -23.61
N ILE A 248 9.61 2.88 -24.82
CA ILE A 248 8.37 3.08 -25.61
C ILE A 248 7.73 1.74 -25.95
N PHE A 249 8.49 0.79 -26.50
CA PHE A 249 8.00 -0.54 -26.84
C PHE A 249 7.42 -1.26 -25.62
N TYR A 250 8.08 -1.14 -24.46
CA TYR A 250 7.54 -1.67 -23.21
C TYR A 250 6.19 -1.05 -22.83
N ASN A 251 6.06 0.28 -22.90
CA ASN A 251 4.80 0.95 -22.56
C ASN A 251 3.69 0.65 -23.58
N LEU A 252 4.03 0.58 -24.88
CA LEU A 252 3.10 0.13 -25.92
C LEU A 252 2.62 -1.30 -25.69
N GLY A 253 3.52 -2.22 -25.31
CA GLY A 253 3.15 -3.58 -24.93
C GLY A 253 2.12 -3.60 -23.80
N MET A 254 2.33 -2.80 -22.75
CA MET A 254 1.37 -2.67 -21.64
C MET A 254 0.02 -2.09 -22.08
N ILE A 255 0.02 -1.11 -22.99
CA ILE A 255 -1.21 -0.55 -23.59
C ILE A 255 -1.98 -1.64 -24.34
N VAL A 256 -1.28 -2.42 -25.18
CA VAL A 256 -1.88 -3.50 -25.96
C VAL A 256 -2.48 -4.56 -25.04
N LEU A 257 -1.77 -5.00 -24.00
CA LEU A 257 -2.28 -5.98 -23.04
C LEU A 257 -3.55 -5.48 -22.32
N ALA A 258 -3.55 -4.24 -21.85
CA ALA A 258 -4.71 -3.65 -21.18
C ALA A 258 -5.91 -3.45 -22.15
N LEU A 259 -5.65 -3.10 -23.42
CA LEU A 259 -6.68 -3.04 -24.46
C LEU A 259 -7.27 -4.41 -24.75
N LEU A 260 -6.43 -5.45 -24.85
CA LEU A 260 -6.89 -6.82 -25.09
C LEU A 260 -7.80 -7.31 -23.95
N ASP A 261 -7.47 -7.00 -22.69
CA ASP A 261 -8.38 -7.27 -21.57
C ASP A 261 -9.69 -6.49 -21.68
N LEU A 262 -9.63 -5.19 -22.03
CA LEU A 262 -10.81 -4.35 -22.13
C LEU A 262 -11.74 -4.74 -23.29
N ILE A 263 -11.18 -5.19 -24.42
CA ILE A 263 -11.90 -5.66 -25.61
C ILE A 263 -12.47 -7.05 -25.39
N SER A 264 -11.66 -7.98 -24.87
CA SER A 264 -12.12 -9.35 -24.60
C SER A 264 -13.28 -9.34 -23.59
N ASN A 265 -13.24 -8.42 -22.62
CA ASN A 265 -14.29 -8.24 -21.62
C ASN A 265 -14.64 -9.54 -20.87
N THR A 266 -13.72 -10.49 -20.86
CA THR A 266 -13.84 -11.80 -20.23
C THR A 266 -12.79 -11.91 -19.13
N ASN A 267 -13.25 -12.15 -17.91
CA ASN A 267 -12.36 -12.64 -16.86
C ASN A 267 -12.23 -14.16 -16.97
N GLU A 268 -11.05 -14.67 -16.69
CA GLU A 268 -10.84 -16.11 -16.48
C GLU A 268 -11.27 -16.45 -15.06
N LEU A 269 -12.00 -17.55 -14.92
CA LEU A 269 -12.47 -18.11 -13.66
C LEU A 269 -11.84 -19.47 -13.50
N ASP A 270 -11.14 -19.69 -12.39
CA ASP A 270 -10.49 -20.96 -12.09
C ASP A 270 -10.62 -21.28 -10.60
N ASN A 271 -10.52 -22.56 -10.25
CA ASN A 271 -10.48 -23.03 -8.87
C ASN A 271 -9.09 -23.62 -8.62
N ASP A 272 -8.26 -22.89 -7.90
CA ASP A 272 -6.84 -23.22 -7.83
C ASP A 272 -6.31 -23.07 -6.40
N ARG A 273 -5.33 -23.91 -6.07
CA ARG A 273 -4.69 -23.91 -4.75
C ARG A 273 -3.61 -22.84 -4.73
N LEU A 274 -3.67 -21.95 -3.75
CA LEU A 274 -2.63 -20.95 -3.55
C LEU A 274 -1.38 -21.62 -2.97
N ILE A 275 -0.29 -21.66 -3.73
CA ILE A 275 0.99 -22.20 -3.27
C ILE A 275 1.65 -21.22 -2.31
N ARG A 276 1.82 -19.97 -2.76
CA ARG A 276 2.51 -18.92 -2.01
C ARG A 276 2.14 -17.54 -2.48
N VAL A 277 2.31 -16.56 -1.60
CA VAL A 277 2.34 -15.14 -2.01
C VAL A 277 3.75 -14.59 -1.91
N GLU A 278 4.12 -13.76 -2.87
CA GLU A 278 5.43 -13.14 -2.94
C GLU A 278 5.31 -11.63 -2.89
N PHE A 279 6.15 -11.02 -2.07
CA PHE A 279 6.34 -9.59 -2.06
C PHE A 279 7.73 -9.26 -2.60
N THR A 280 7.79 -8.28 -3.49
CA THR A 280 9.06 -7.78 -4.03
C THR A 280 9.14 -6.27 -3.89
N TYR A 281 10.34 -5.79 -3.58
CA TYR A 281 10.63 -4.38 -3.42
C TYR A 281 11.83 -3.98 -4.28
N GLY A 282 11.65 -2.96 -5.12
CA GLY A 282 12.71 -2.46 -5.99
C GLY A 282 12.48 -1.03 -6.47
N ARG A 283 13.27 -0.58 -7.46
CA ARG A 283 13.18 0.78 -8.03
C ARG A 283 11.80 1.15 -8.56
N ARG A 284 10.99 0.15 -8.96
CA ARG A 284 9.63 0.33 -9.48
C ARG A 284 8.55 0.30 -8.38
N GLY A 285 8.94 0.28 -7.11
CA GLY A 285 8.05 0.24 -5.95
C GLY A 285 7.79 -1.17 -5.43
N LYS A 286 6.75 -1.27 -4.60
CA LYS A 286 6.23 -2.51 -4.02
C LYS A 286 5.42 -3.27 -5.07
N ARG A 287 5.64 -4.58 -5.19
CA ARG A 287 4.81 -5.46 -6.03
C ARG A 287 4.47 -6.72 -5.27
N PHE A 288 3.24 -7.16 -5.42
CA PHE A 288 2.71 -8.33 -4.76
C PHE A 288 2.26 -9.33 -5.80
N TYR A 289 2.53 -10.59 -5.55
CA TYR A 289 2.18 -11.68 -6.44
C TYR A 289 1.57 -12.84 -5.65
N ALA A 290 0.64 -13.55 -6.29
CA ALA A 290 0.15 -14.85 -5.83
C ALA A 290 0.54 -15.91 -6.87
N ILE A 291 1.00 -17.07 -6.40
CA ILE A 291 1.35 -18.22 -7.23
C ILE A 291 0.37 -19.33 -6.88
N PHE A 292 -0.40 -19.77 -7.87
CA PHE A 292 -1.34 -20.88 -7.72
C PHE A 292 -0.79 -22.13 -8.43
N GLU A 293 -1.42 -23.29 -8.25
CA GLU A 293 -0.89 -24.58 -8.72
C GLU A 293 -1.09 -24.79 -10.23
N GLY A 294 -2.28 -24.50 -10.76
CA GLY A 294 -2.59 -24.51 -12.19
C GLY A 294 -2.18 -23.23 -12.92
N ASN A 295 -2.04 -22.12 -12.20
CA ASN A 295 -1.74 -20.82 -12.77
C ASN A 295 -0.35 -20.30 -12.43
N ASN A 296 0.28 -19.69 -13.45
CA ASN A 296 1.48 -18.90 -13.24
C ASN A 296 1.24 -17.74 -12.26
N ARG A 297 2.33 -17.04 -11.93
CA ARG A 297 2.35 -15.83 -11.10
C ARG A 297 1.32 -14.77 -11.51
N LEU A 298 0.37 -14.47 -10.63
CA LEU A 298 -0.63 -13.40 -10.80
C LEU A 298 -0.26 -12.15 -10.00
N ASN A 299 -0.48 -10.96 -10.57
CA ASN A 299 -0.33 -9.67 -9.89
C ASN A 299 -1.51 -9.46 -8.94
N ILE A 300 -1.21 -9.22 -7.66
CA ILE A 300 -2.21 -8.93 -6.62
C ILE A 300 -1.98 -7.54 -6.05
N ASN A 301 -3.01 -6.97 -5.41
CA ASN A 301 -2.88 -5.74 -4.65
C ASN A 301 -2.40 -6.04 -3.21
N GLU A 302 -2.07 -4.98 -2.47
CA GLU A 302 -1.57 -5.09 -1.10
C GLU A 302 -2.59 -5.76 -0.15
N GLN A 303 -3.87 -5.47 -0.32
CA GLN A 303 -4.93 -6.03 0.53
C GLN A 303 -5.07 -7.54 0.29
N GLN A 304 -5.09 -7.97 -0.97
CA GLN A 304 -5.10 -9.39 -1.34
C GLN A 304 -3.86 -10.12 -0.81
N TYR A 305 -2.68 -9.50 -0.82
CA TYR A 305 -1.47 -10.10 -0.24
C TYR A 305 -1.61 -10.35 1.27
N ILE A 306 -2.34 -9.49 1.98
CA ILE A 306 -2.61 -9.61 3.41
C ILE A 306 -3.67 -10.70 3.68
N ASP A 307 -4.71 -10.76 2.85
CA ASP A 307 -5.90 -11.58 3.09
C ASP A 307 -5.76 -13.02 2.58
N LEU A 308 -4.89 -13.26 1.59
CA LEU A 308 -4.66 -14.59 1.02
C LEU A 308 -3.84 -15.48 1.96
N VAL A 309 -4.34 -16.70 2.19
CA VAL A 309 -3.73 -17.71 3.07
C VAL A 309 -3.17 -18.83 2.20
N GLU A 310 -1.87 -19.09 2.36
CA GLU A 310 -1.17 -20.13 1.60
C GLU A 310 -1.76 -21.52 1.88
N ASN A 311 -1.68 -22.41 0.89
CA ASN A 311 -2.24 -23.77 0.88
C ASN A 311 -3.76 -23.89 0.88
N GLN A 312 -4.50 -22.80 0.75
CA GLN A 312 -5.96 -22.81 0.61
C GLN A 312 -6.40 -22.85 -0.85
N ILE A 313 -7.60 -23.36 -1.12
CA ILE A 313 -8.20 -23.40 -2.47
C ILE A 313 -9.09 -22.18 -2.64
N TYR A 314 -8.87 -21.44 -3.73
CA TYR A 314 -9.63 -20.25 -4.06
C TYR A 314 -10.32 -20.40 -5.40
N GLN A 315 -11.58 -19.94 -5.48
CA GLN A 315 -12.19 -19.54 -6.73
C GLN A 315 -11.64 -18.17 -7.11
N ILE A 316 -10.81 -18.12 -8.14
CA ILE A 316 -10.11 -16.93 -8.57
C ILE A 316 -10.72 -16.37 -9.85
N THR A 317 -10.87 -15.05 -9.88
CA THR A 317 -11.23 -14.29 -11.09
C THR A 317 -10.04 -13.40 -11.45
N TYR A 318 -9.47 -13.58 -12.64
CA TYR A 318 -8.30 -12.82 -13.06
C TYR A 318 -8.35 -12.42 -14.54
N SER A 319 -7.52 -11.44 -14.89
CA SER A 319 -7.34 -11.01 -16.27
C SER A 319 -6.30 -11.87 -16.99
N ARG A 320 -6.67 -12.37 -18.17
CA ARG A 320 -5.82 -13.24 -18.99
C ARG A 320 -4.51 -12.57 -19.40
N TRP A 321 -4.57 -11.32 -19.86
CA TRP A 321 -3.42 -10.65 -20.50
C TRP A 321 -2.56 -9.89 -19.50
N THR A 322 -3.16 -9.07 -18.63
CA THR A 322 -2.39 -8.37 -17.58
C THR A 322 -2.01 -9.26 -16.40
N ARG A 323 -2.52 -10.51 -16.36
CA ARG A 323 -2.28 -11.49 -15.28
C ARG A 323 -2.63 -10.92 -13.91
N LYS A 324 -3.65 -10.07 -13.84
CA LYS A 324 -4.05 -9.42 -12.62
C LYS A 324 -5.18 -10.17 -11.94
N LEU A 325 -4.99 -10.51 -10.66
CA LEU A 325 -6.03 -11.10 -9.83
C LEU A 325 -7.03 -10.01 -9.43
N TRP A 326 -8.28 -10.19 -9.82
CA TRP A 326 -9.35 -9.27 -9.45
C TRP A 326 -10.01 -9.66 -8.14
N GLU A 327 -10.31 -10.94 -7.99
CA GLU A 327 -11.03 -11.49 -6.85
C GLU A 327 -10.54 -12.90 -6.57
N ALA A 328 -10.47 -13.26 -5.29
CA ALA A 328 -10.16 -14.59 -4.84
C ALA A 328 -11.10 -14.91 -3.67
N GLN A 329 -11.98 -15.86 -3.89
CA GLN A 329 -12.95 -16.31 -2.90
C GLN A 329 -12.49 -17.65 -2.36
N LEU A 330 -12.34 -17.75 -1.04
CA LEU A 330 -11.98 -19.01 -0.38
C LEU A 330 -13.11 -20.01 -0.64
N LEU A 331 -12.77 -21.17 -1.19
CA LEU A 331 -13.69 -22.30 -1.25
C LEU A 331 -13.58 -23.02 0.09
N ASP A 332 -14.71 -23.19 0.78
CA ASP A 332 -14.76 -23.82 2.10
C ASP A 332 -13.97 -25.15 2.08
N SER A 333 -13.11 -25.30 3.09
CA SER A 333 -12.23 -26.48 3.27
C SER A 333 -12.95 -27.61 3.96
#